data_AF-A0A5J4PVU8-F1
#
_entry.id   AF-A0A5J4PVU8-F1
#
_cell.length_a   1.000
_cell.length_b   1.000
_cell.length_c   1.000
_cell.angle_alpha   90.00
_cell.angle_beta   90.00
_cell.angle_gamma   90.00
#
_symmetry.space_group_name_H-M   'P 1'
#
loop_
_entity.id
_entity.type
_entity.pdbx_description
1 polymer ?
#
loop_
_entity_poly.entity_id
_entity_poly.type
_entity_poly.pdbx_seq_one_letter_code
_entity_poly.pdbx_strand_id
1 'polypeptide(L)'
;MNIDFPPPSNGIYNNAGSSRQLANYLEHEDMQRMELGIYTEGFFNLNQDNLYKSQIIKDIDGNTGQLLKTDAKFYAVHVSPSEKELQTMGRAEQEQAEAMKRYIREVFIPEYAKNFNKGLSAEDIKFYGKIHFSRDRSENKQNMHCHLIVSRKDQADKKKLSPATNHRNTTKGVIKGGFDRTHLFESVEKGFDKLFAHKRQLSETFEYCNTMKNRSISDQFKMQERQIKQENIFSDEKENKQSINIENKHENKIEDYQSINQENKKENIQNSNQSDLGLSSVLGLLTLDTSDKEEEQIPVKRKKKKPKWG
;
A
#
# COMPACT_ATOMS: atom_id res chain seq x y z
N MET A 1 -0.40 2.30 3.26
CA MET A 1 0.53 2.43 2.14
C MET A 1 0.16 1.42 1.06
N ASN A 2 -0.13 1.85 -0.18
CA ASN A 2 -0.44 0.92 -1.27
C ASN A 2 0.79 0.72 -2.17
N ILE A 3 1.16 -0.54 -2.41
CA ILE A 3 2.31 -0.90 -3.25
C ILE A 3 1.90 -2.03 -4.17
N ASP A 4 2.16 -1.86 -5.46
CA ASP A 4 1.87 -2.87 -6.48
C ASP A 4 3.07 -3.12 -7.41
N PHE A 5 3.11 -4.36 -7.89
CA PHE A 5 4.05 -4.81 -8.91
C PHE A 5 3.24 -5.08 -10.18
N PRO A 6 2.95 -4.05 -10.99
CA PRO A 6 2.15 -4.22 -12.18
C PRO A 6 2.78 -5.27 -13.10
N PRO A 7 1.98 -6.13 -13.74
CA PRO A 7 2.47 -7.01 -14.77
C PRO A 7 2.86 -6.19 -16.02
N PRO A 8 3.81 -6.68 -16.83
CA PRO A 8 4.04 -6.08 -18.15
C PRO A 8 2.75 -6.12 -18.98
N SER A 9 2.53 -5.10 -19.79
CA SER A 9 1.37 -4.99 -20.67
C SER A 9 1.80 -4.57 -22.07
N ASN A 10 1.04 -4.97 -23.09
CA ASN A 10 1.38 -4.65 -24.48
C ASN A 10 1.39 -3.14 -24.77
N GLY A 11 0.74 -2.32 -23.92
CA GLY A 11 0.60 -0.87 -24.12
C GLY A 11 1.55 0.01 -23.29
N ILE A 12 1.92 -0.38 -22.07
CA ILE A 12 2.72 0.47 -21.16
C ILE A 12 4.20 0.07 -21.21
N TYR A 13 4.50 -1.23 -21.04
CA TYR A 13 5.87 -1.73 -21.16
C TYR A 13 5.92 -3.25 -21.28
N ASN A 14 6.93 -3.74 -21.99
CA ASN A 14 7.38 -5.14 -21.92
C ASN A 14 8.73 -5.22 -21.19
N ASN A 15 8.75 -5.88 -20.03
CA ASN A 15 9.95 -5.96 -19.21
C ASN A 15 10.99 -6.97 -19.71
N ALA A 16 10.73 -7.79 -20.74
CA ALA A 16 11.76 -8.62 -21.35
C ALA A 16 12.67 -7.83 -22.32
N GLY A 17 12.22 -6.65 -22.75
CA GLY A 17 12.93 -5.74 -23.64
C GLY A 17 13.53 -4.53 -22.92
N SER A 18 13.68 -3.44 -23.67
CA SER A 18 14.20 -2.16 -23.18
C SER A 18 13.24 -1.49 -22.20
N SER A 19 13.80 -0.85 -21.18
CA SER A 19 13.08 0.03 -20.24
C SER A 19 12.57 1.33 -20.87
N ARG A 20 12.95 1.63 -22.12
CA ARG A 20 12.57 2.83 -22.86
C ARG A 20 11.07 3.09 -22.91
N GLN A 21 10.26 2.05 -23.12
CA GLN A 21 8.80 2.23 -23.17
C GLN A 21 8.27 2.75 -21.84
N LEU A 22 8.67 2.12 -20.73
CA LEU A 22 8.27 2.57 -19.40
C LEU A 22 8.81 3.97 -19.09
N ALA A 23 10.10 4.22 -19.35
CA ALA A 23 10.71 5.52 -19.07
C ALA A 23 10.07 6.66 -19.90
N ASN A 24 9.69 6.38 -21.15
CA ASN A 24 8.90 7.33 -21.95
C ASN A 24 7.53 7.56 -21.34
N TYR A 25 6.81 6.50 -21.00
CA TYR A 25 5.48 6.61 -20.39
C TYR A 25 5.51 7.48 -19.13
N LEU A 26 6.50 7.30 -18.25
CA LEU A 26 6.64 8.09 -17.03
C LEU A 26 6.91 9.58 -17.32
N GLU A 27 7.64 9.95 -18.37
CA GLU A 27 7.76 11.37 -18.76
C GLU A 27 6.47 11.93 -19.37
N HIS A 28 5.66 11.10 -20.05
CA HIS A 28 4.41 11.56 -20.64
C HIS A 28 3.36 11.91 -19.58
N GLU A 29 3.38 11.26 -18.41
CA GLU A 29 2.48 11.61 -17.30
C GLU A 29 2.69 13.05 -16.79
N ASP A 30 3.90 13.61 -16.95
CA ASP A 30 4.21 14.99 -16.56
C ASP A 30 3.89 16.03 -17.66
N MET A 31 3.59 15.59 -18.88
CA MET A 31 3.50 16.47 -20.06
C MET A 31 2.48 17.60 -19.87
N GLN A 32 1.30 17.31 -19.32
CA GLN A 32 0.27 18.32 -19.06
C GLN A 32 0.74 19.37 -18.04
N ARG A 33 1.45 18.95 -16.99
CA ARG A 33 1.99 19.89 -15.99
C ARG A 33 3.09 20.75 -16.60
N MET A 34 3.96 20.16 -17.43
CA MET A 34 5.01 20.88 -18.14
C MET A 34 4.45 21.93 -19.11
N GLU A 35 3.40 21.59 -19.86
CA GLU A 35 2.70 22.53 -20.77
C GLU A 35 2.11 23.73 -20.03
N LEU A 36 1.63 23.52 -18.81
CA LEU A 36 1.12 24.56 -17.93
C LEU A 36 2.22 25.31 -17.14
N GLY A 37 3.49 24.96 -17.34
CA GLY A 37 4.62 25.54 -16.60
C GLY A 37 4.63 25.17 -15.11
N ILE A 38 3.92 24.12 -14.72
CA ILE A 38 3.84 23.62 -13.35
C ILE A 38 5.05 22.73 -13.08
N TYR A 39 5.58 22.83 -11.87
CA TYR A 39 6.71 22.02 -11.41
C TYR A 39 6.41 20.50 -11.51
N THR A 40 7.43 19.76 -11.95
CA THR A 40 7.45 18.30 -12.08
C THR A 40 8.75 17.75 -11.51
N GLU A 41 8.70 16.52 -11.00
CA GLU A 41 9.87 15.87 -10.40
C GLU A 41 10.73 15.15 -11.45
N GLY A 42 12.05 15.30 -11.29
CA GLY A 42 13.02 14.54 -12.06
C GLY A 42 13.08 13.08 -11.62
N PHE A 43 13.73 12.24 -12.42
CA PHE A 43 14.05 10.90 -11.94
C PHE A 43 15.10 10.95 -10.83
N PHE A 44 15.06 9.99 -9.92
CA PHE A 44 16.01 9.87 -8.81
C PHE A 44 16.45 8.42 -8.61
N ASN A 45 17.55 8.22 -7.89
CA ASN A 45 17.96 6.91 -7.38
C ASN A 45 18.33 7.03 -5.89
N LEU A 46 19.10 6.07 -5.36
CA LEU A 46 19.49 6.04 -3.94
C LEU A 46 20.16 7.35 -3.49
N ASN A 47 21.03 7.93 -4.32
CA ASN A 47 21.93 9.02 -3.92
C ASN A 47 21.88 10.26 -4.84
N GLN A 48 21.13 10.22 -5.93
CA GLN A 48 21.08 11.26 -6.94
C GLN A 48 19.63 11.62 -7.28
N ASP A 49 19.42 12.90 -7.58
CA ASP A 49 18.17 13.47 -8.08
C ASP A 49 18.38 14.04 -9.49
N ASN A 50 17.28 14.40 -10.16
CA ASN A 50 17.26 15.08 -11.47
C ASN A 50 18.03 14.32 -12.58
N LEU A 51 17.91 12.99 -12.58
CA LEU A 51 18.52 12.13 -13.58
C LEU A 51 17.74 12.19 -14.91
N TYR A 52 18.48 12.13 -16.02
CA TYR A 52 17.87 12.12 -17.35
C TYR A 52 17.36 10.74 -17.72
N LYS A 53 16.23 10.67 -18.42
CA LYS A 53 15.67 9.42 -18.96
C LYS A 53 16.69 8.61 -19.76
N SER A 54 17.51 9.26 -20.59
CA SER A 54 18.51 8.57 -21.41
C SER A 54 19.53 7.79 -20.58
N GLN A 55 19.90 8.32 -19.41
CA GLN A 55 20.80 7.66 -18.46
C GLN A 55 20.14 6.41 -17.88
N ILE A 56 18.87 6.50 -17.50
CA ILE A 56 18.10 5.39 -16.91
C ILE A 56 17.99 4.23 -17.90
N ILE A 57 17.62 4.55 -19.15
CA ILE A 57 17.50 3.54 -20.22
C ILE A 57 18.84 2.84 -20.40
N LYS A 58 19.93 3.59 -20.53
CA LYS A 58 21.28 3.02 -20.68
C LYS A 58 21.66 2.13 -19.50
N ASP A 59 21.39 2.59 -18.28
CA ASP A 59 21.83 1.93 -17.06
C ASP A 59 21.03 0.65 -16.78
N ILE A 60 19.72 0.64 -17.02
CA ILE A 60 18.86 -0.53 -16.86
C ILE A 60 19.09 -1.53 -18.00
N ASP A 61 19.10 -1.06 -19.25
CA ASP A 61 19.24 -1.94 -20.42
C ASP A 61 20.65 -2.53 -20.53
N GLY A 62 21.65 -1.89 -19.93
CA GLY A 62 23.00 -2.41 -19.79
C GLY A 62 23.19 -3.43 -18.66
N ASN A 63 22.26 -3.52 -17.71
CA ASN A 63 22.38 -4.38 -16.52
C ASN A 63 21.66 -5.73 -16.70
N THR A 64 22.05 -6.47 -17.75
CA THR A 64 21.32 -7.68 -18.17
C THR A 64 22.21 -8.92 -18.24
N GLY A 65 23.32 -8.96 -17.50
CA GLY A 65 24.29 -10.04 -17.51
C GLY A 65 23.64 -11.40 -17.26
N GLN A 66 23.86 -12.32 -18.20
CA GLN A 66 23.35 -13.70 -18.18
C GLN A 66 21.81 -13.82 -18.16
N LEU A 67 21.09 -12.78 -18.57
CA LEU A 67 19.65 -12.85 -18.81
C LEU A 67 19.38 -13.25 -20.27
N LEU A 68 18.43 -14.17 -20.46
CA LEU A 68 18.00 -14.58 -21.79
C LEU A 68 17.13 -13.49 -22.44
N LYS A 69 16.85 -13.61 -23.75
CA LYS A 69 15.96 -12.66 -24.44
C LYS A 69 14.56 -12.60 -23.84
N THR A 70 14.04 -13.74 -23.38
CA THR A 70 12.70 -13.88 -22.79
C THR A 70 12.65 -13.55 -21.30
N ASP A 71 13.81 -13.43 -20.65
CA ASP A 71 13.89 -13.07 -19.24
C ASP A 71 13.43 -11.62 -19.03
N ALA A 72 12.63 -11.35 -18.00
CA ALA A 72 12.45 -9.97 -17.51
C ALA A 72 13.82 -9.33 -17.24
N LYS A 73 14.00 -8.06 -17.59
CA LYS A 73 15.22 -7.24 -17.40
C LYS A 73 15.05 -6.26 -16.25
N PHE A 74 13.83 -5.81 -16.03
CA PHE A 74 13.45 -4.94 -14.92
C PHE A 74 12.05 -5.30 -14.40
N TYR A 75 11.66 -4.67 -13.31
CA TYR A 75 10.33 -4.73 -12.73
C TYR A 75 9.87 -3.31 -12.45
N ALA A 76 8.63 -3.00 -12.80
CA ALA A 76 7.98 -1.79 -12.36
C ALA A 76 7.40 -2.02 -10.96
N VAL A 77 7.46 -0.98 -10.14
CA VAL A 77 6.80 -0.93 -8.83
C VAL A 77 6.09 0.39 -8.73
N HIS A 78 4.87 0.40 -8.23
CA HIS A 78 4.18 1.62 -7.86
C HIS A 78 4.07 1.71 -6.35
N VAL A 79 4.32 2.91 -5.83
CA VAL A 79 4.18 3.25 -4.42
C VAL A 79 3.21 4.41 -4.33
N SER A 80 2.05 4.17 -3.74
CA SER A 80 0.95 5.12 -3.65
C SER A 80 0.51 5.24 -2.19
N PRO A 81 0.98 6.26 -1.45
CA PRO A 81 0.49 6.53 -0.11
C PRO A 81 -0.98 6.95 -0.15
N SER A 82 -1.69 6.73 0.95
CA SER A 82 -3.04 7.28 1.13
C SER A 82 -2.99 8.80 1.36
N GLU A 83 -4.13 9.47 1.25
CA GLU A 83 -4.24 10.90 1.54
C GLU A 83 -3.74 11.25 2.96
N LYS A 84 -4.09 10.44 3.97
CA LYS A 84 -3.61 10.62 5.35
C LYS A 84 -2.09 10.45 5.46
N GLU A 85 -1.52 9.53 4.68
CA GLU A 85 -0.06 9.33 4.64
C GLU A 85 0.63 10.51 3.95
N LEU A 86 0.08 11.02 2.86
CA LEU A 86 0.58 12.23 2.18
C LEU A 86 0.52 13.47 3.09
N GLN A 87 -0.56 13.65 3.83
CA GLN A 87 -0.68 14.72 4.83
C GLN A 87 0.39 14.61 5.93
N THR A 88 0.83 13.39 6.25
CA THR A 88 1.93 13.16 7.21
C THR A 88 3.30 13.45 6.58
N MET A 89 3.44 13.25 5.27
CA MET A 89 4.67 13.53 4.53
C MET A 89 4.93 15.04 4.33
N GLY A 90 3.90 15.88 4.36
CA GLY A 90 4.06 17.33 4.22
C GLY A 90 2.76 18.04 3.88
N ARG A 91 2.77 19.38 3.98
CA ARG A 91 1.61 20.22 3.62
C ARG A 91 1.67 20.66 2.16
N ALA A 92 2.87 20.92 1.65
CA ALA A 92 3.10 21.31 0.26
C ALA A 92 3.52 20.11 -0.59
N GLU A 93 3.26 20.18 -1.91
CA GLU A 93 3.66 19.16 -2.87
C GLU A 93 5.17 18.89 -2.83
N GLN A 94 6.01 19.92 -2.73
CA GLN A 94 7.47 19.76 -2.68
C GLN A 94 7.93 19.03 -1.42
N GLU A 95 7.36 19.37 -0.25
CA GLU A 95 7.65 18.69 1.02
C GLU A 95 7.28 17.21 0.94
N GLN A 96 6.10 16.90 0.38
CA GLN A 96 5.64 15.54 0.17
C GLN A 96 6.56 14.77 -0.78
N ALA A 97 7.04 15.40 -1.86
CA ALA A 97 7.95 14.76 -2.81
C ALA A 97 9.31 14.44 -2.18
N GLU A 98 9.86 15.36 -1.39
CA GLU A 98 11.10 15.14 -0.64
C GLU A 98 10.94 14.01 0.40
N ALA A 99 9.84 14.03 1.16
CA ALA A 99 9.49 12.98 2.10
C ALA A 99 9.27 11.62 1.41
N MET A 100 8.65 11.59 0.24
CA MET A 100 8.50 10.38 -0.57
C MET A 100 9.86 9.83 -1.01
N LYS A 101 10.76 10.66 -1.55
CA LYS A 101 12.14 10.23 -1.90
C LYS A 101 12.85 9.66 -0.68
N ARG A 102 12.73 10.34 0.47
CA ARG A 102 13.28 9.88 1.75
C ARG A 102 12.72 8.52 2.16
N TYR A 103 11.40 8.33 2.09
CA TYR A 103 10.75 7.04 2.36
C TYR A 103 11.27 5.93 1.43
N ILE A 104 11.40 6.21 0.13
CA ILE A 104 11.92 5.24 -0.83
C ILE A 104 13.35 4.84 -0.48
N ARG A 105 14.22 5.81 -0.16
CA ARG A 105 15.63 5.61 0.15
C ARG A 105 15.87 4.93 1.51
N GLU A 106 15.17 5.36 2.56
CA GLU A 106 15.42 4.93 3.94
C GLU A 106 14.60 3.70 4.35
N VAL A 107 13.47 3.43 3.69
CA VAL A 107 12.55 2.35 4.07
C VAL A 107 12.33 1.36 2.92
N PHE A 108 11.76 1.82 1.81
CA PHE A 108 11.28 0.90 0.78
C PHE A 108 12.42 0.07 0.16
N ILE A 109 13.49 0.71 -0.32
CA ILE A 109 14.61 0.02 -0.98
C ILE A 109 15.40 -0.87 -0.02
N PRO A 110 15.73 -0.44 1.23
CA PRO A 110 16.34 -1.32 2.22
C PRO A 110 15.51 -2.57 2.51
N GLU A 111 14.21 -2.45 2.72
CA GLU A 111 13.34 -3.61 2.98
C GLU A 111 13.16 -4.48 1.73
N TYR A 112 13.09 -3.87 0.54
CA TYR A 112 13.11 -4.59 -0.73
C TYR A 112 14.37 -5.44 -0.90
N ALA A 113 15.54 -4.91 -0.55
CA ALA A 113 16.82 -5.62 -0.62
C ALA A 113 16.88 -6.81 0.35
N LYS A 114 16.54 -6.57 1.62
CA LYS A 114 16.54 -7.60 2.69
C LYS A 114 15.60 -8.75 2.36
N ASN A 115 14.44 -8.47 1.76
CA ASN A 115 13.43 -9.47 1.44
C ASN A 115 13.92 -10.58 0.48
N PHE A 116 15.01 -10.33 -0.27
CA PHE A 116 15.61 -11.38 -1.09
C PHE A 116 16.31 -12.48 -0.30
N ASN A 117 16.69 -12.21 0.96
CA ASN A 117 17.49 -13.09 1.82
C ASN A 117 18.81 -13.51 1.17
N LYS A 118 19.50 -12.56 0.52
CA LYS A 118 20.77 -12.76 -0.21
C LYS A 118 21.92 -11.89 0.31
N GLY A 119 21.79 -11.39 1.55
CA GLY A 119 22.73 -10.45 2.17
C GLY A 119 22.90 -9.17 1.34
N LEU A 120 21.79 -8.63 0.84
CA LEU A 120 21.77 -7.42 0.02
C LEU A 120 21.46 -6.21 0.90
N SER A 121 22.06 -5.08 0.57
CA SER A 121 21.69 -3.76 1.11
C SER A 121 21.03 -2.89 0.04
N ALA A 122 20.65 -1.66 0.40
CA ALA A 122 20.03 -0.72 -0.53
C ALA A 122 20.95 -0.37 -1.70
N GLU A 123 22.26 -0.31 -1.47
CA GLU A 123 23.30 0.00 -2.44
C GLU A 123 23.44 -1.09 -3.52
N ASP A 124 23.02 -2.31 -3.24
CA ASP A 124 23.00 -3.40 -4.21
C ASP A 124 21.80 -3.32 -5.17
N ILE A 125 20.79 -2.50 -4.86
CA ILE A 125 19.57 -2.41 -5.67
C ILE A 125 19.73 -1.31 -6.71
N LYS A 126 19.80 -1.72 -7.98
CA LYS A 126 19.76 -0.77 -9.10
C LYS A 126 18.32 -0.38 -9.42
N PHE A 127 17.93 0.82 -9.00
CA PHE A 127 16.60 1.36 -9.24
C PHE A 127 16.64 2.83 -9.68
N TYR A 128 15.56 3.25 -10.34
CA TYR A 128 15.27 4.65 -10.61
C TYR A 128 13.80 4.92 -10.31
N GLY A 129 13.51 6.00 -9.60
CA GLY A 129 12.17 6.43 -9.26
C GLY A 129 11.77 7.71 -9.98
N LYS A 130 10.47 7.92 -10.15
CA LYS A 130 9.88 9.20 -10.58
C LYS A 130 8.57 9.44 -9.83
N ILE A 131 8.38 10.65 -9.32
CA ILE A 131 7.20 11.05 -8.56
C ILE A 131 6.28 11.83 -9.48
N HIS A 132 4.99 11.50 -9.48
CA HIS A 132 3.95 12.26 -10.16
C HIS A 132 2.95 12.79 -9.13
N PHE A 133 2.38 13.98 -9.39
CA PHE A 133 1.54 14.72 -8.45
C PHE A 133 0.03 14.53 -8.68
N SER A 134 -0.37 14.05 -9.86
CA SER A 134 -1.78 13.80 -10.20
C SER A 134 -1.95 12.47 -10.92
N ARG A 135 -3.13 11.87 -10.79
CA ARG A 135 -3.65 10.93 -11.79
C ARG A 135 -4.81 11.61 -12.48
N ASP A 136 -4.76 11.72 -13.80
CA ASP A 136 -5.75 12.42 -14.65
C ASP A 136 -7.18 11.83 -14.62
N ARG A 137 -7.49 10.94 -13.67
CA ARG A 137 -8.71 10.12 -13.65
C ARG A 137 -9.50 10.17 -12.34
N SER A 138 -9.15 11.04 -11.39
CA SER A 138 -9.89 11.13 -10.12
C SER A 138 -10.02 12.56 -9.64
N GLU A 139 -11.21 12.91 -9.13
CA GLU A 139 -11.49 14.20 -8.46
C GLU A 139 -10.73 14.38 -7.13
N ASN A 140 -9.96 13.37 -6.69
CA ASN A 140 -9.14 13.42 -5.48
C ASN A 140 -7.95 14.36 -5.64
N LYS A 141 -7.91 15.39 -4.79
CA LYS A 141 -6.93 16.49 -4.83
C LYS A 141 -5.50 16.12 -4.42
N GLN A 142 -5.29 14.97 -3.79
CA GLN A 142 -3.95 14.50 -3.37
C GLN A 142 -3.73 13.08 -3.90
N ASN A 143 -3.00 12.96 -5.00
CA ASN A 143 -2.70 11.68 -5.64
C ASN A 143 -1.22 11.56 -6.02
N MET A 144 -0.36 12.06 -5.14
CA MET A 144 1.07 11.88 -5.30
C MET A 144 1.43 10.41 -5.20
N HIS A 145 2.16 9.90 -6.18
CA HIS A 145 2.64 8.53 -6.20
C HIS A 145 4.01 8.44 -6.88
N CYS A 146 4.71 7.34 -6.62
CA CYS A 146 6.04 7.10 -7.14
C CYS A 146 6.07 5.83 -7.98
N HIS A 147 6.58 5.94 -9.20
CA HIS A 147 6.92 4.80 -10.04
C HIS A 147 8.39 4.47 -9.89
N LEU A 148 8.71 3.20 -9.69
CA LEU A 148 10.08 2.69 -9.66
C LEU A 148 10.32 1.74 -10.82
N ILE A 149 11.47 1.89 -11.46
CA ILE A 149 12.05 0.94 -12.41
C ILE A 149 13.21 0.25 -11.69
N VAL A 150 13.02 -1.02 -11.33
CA VAL A 150 14.01 -1.81 -10.58
C VAL A 150 14.62 -2.85 -11.50
N SER A 151 15.94 -2.84 -11.67
CA SER A 151 16.66 -3.85 -12.44
C SER A 151 16.47 -5.25 -11.86
N ARG A 152 16.36 -6.27 -12.73
CA ARG A 152 16.39 -7.68 -12.29
C ARG A 152 17.77 -8.10 -11.79
N LYS A 153 18.82 -7.36 -12.14
CA LYS A 153 20.17 -7.59 -11.66
C LYS A 153 20.52 -6.60 -10.56
N ASP A 154 21.34 -7.02 -9.61
CA ASP A 154 21.96 -6.12 -8.64
C ASP A 154 22.83 -5.05 -9.34
N GLN A 155 23.27 -4.05 -8.58
CA GLN A 155 24.09 -2.94 -9.07
C GLN A 155 25.39 -3.41 -9.75
N ALA A 156 25.93 -4.56 -9.33
CA ALA A 156 27.17 -5.16 -9.84
C ALA A 156 26.97 -6.10 -11.05
N ASP A 157 25.75 -6.27 -11.56
CA ASP A 157 25.38 -7.19 -12.64
C ASP A 157 25.68 -8.69 -12.37
N LYS A 158 25.64 -9.11 -11.10
CA LYS A 158 25.98 -10.47 -10.67
C LYS A 158 24.75 -11.26 -10.24
N LYS A 159 24.00 -10.80 -9.24
CA LYS A 159 22.87 -11.54 -8.64
C LYS A 159 21.57 -11.25 -9.39
N LYS A 160 20.75 -12.30 -9.61
CA LYS A 160 19.38 -12.18 -10.13
C LYS A 160 18.40 -11.94 -8.98
N LEU A 161 17.65 -10.85 -9.06
CA LEU A 161 16.68 -10.33 -8.10
C LEU A 161 15.31 -10.31 -8.80
N SER A 162 14.42 -11.23 -8.42
CA SER A 162 13.08 -11.29 -9.00
C SER A 162 12.05 -11.20 -7.88
N PRO A 163 11.30 -10.09 -7.76
CA PRO A 163 10.17 -9.99 -6.85
C PRO A 163 8.97 -10.82 -7.34
N ALA A 164 9.07 -11.42 -8.54
CA ALA A 164 8.06 -12.28 -9.15
C ALA A 164 8.26 -13.77 -8.89
N THR A 165 9.18 -14.15 -8.01
CA THR A 165 9.41 -15.55 -7.65
C THR A 165 8.29 -16.12 -6.77
N ASN A 166 8.03 -17.42 -6.91
CA ASN A 166 7.16 -18.17 -5.99
C ASN A 166 7.92 -18.71 -4.76
N HIS A 167 9.25 -18.66 -4.78
CA HIS A 167 10.08 -19.09 -3.66
C HIS A 167 10.01 -18.07 -2.52
N ARG A 168 9.67 -18.55 -1.33
CA ARG A 168 9.67 -17.78 -0.07
C ARG A 168 10.67 -18.43 0.88
N ASN A 169 11.66 -17.68 1.36
CA ASN A 169 12.66 -18.11 2.35
C ASN A 169 13.22 -19.54 2.14
N THR A 170 13.52 -19.93 0.90
CA THR A 170 13.98 -21.28 0.60
C THR A 170 15.44 -21.42 1.06
N THR A 171 15.70 -22.34 2.00
CA THR A 171 17.04 -22.57 2.57
C THR A 171 17.78 -23.75 1.93
N LYS A 172 17.07 -24.61 1.20
CA LYS A 172 17.59 -25.86 0.61
C LYS A 172 17.49 -25.85 -0.92
N GLY A 173 18.48 -26.47 -1.57
CA GLY A 173 18.54 -26.61 -3.03
C GLY A 173 19.36 -25.52 -3.72
N VAL A 174 19.30 -25.51 -5.06
CA VAL A 174 20.07 -24.59 -5.93
C VAL A 174 19.60 -23.14 -5.77
N ILE A 175 18.32 -22.94 -5.45
CA ILE A 175 17.72 -21.62 -5.22
C ILE A 175 17.66 -21.38 -3.71
N LYS A 176 18.59 -20.58 -3.20
CA LYS A 176 18.56 -20.07 -1.82
C LYS A 176 17.96 -18.67 -1.79
N GLY A 177 17.12 -18.40 -0.79
CA GLY A 177 16.40 -17.15 -0.60
C GLY A 177 14.97 -17.18 -1.17
N GLY A 178 14.43 -16.01 -1.49
CA GLY A 178 13.06 -15.88 -1.98
C GLY A 178 12.66 -14.43 -2.13
N PHE A 179 11.37 -14.16 -2.27
CA PHE A 179 10.81 -12.82 -2.10
C PHE A 179 9.37 -12.95 -1.61
N ASP A 180 9.07 -12.45 -0.42
CA ASP A 180 7.71 -12.49 0.11
C ASP A 180 7.08 -11.10 0.03
N ARG A 181 6.14 -10.92 -0.90
CA ARG A 181 5.46 -9.63 -1.09
C ARG A 181 4.63 -9.22 0.13
N THR A 182 3.99 -10.17 0.79
CA THR A 182 3.19 -9.91 2.00
C THR A 182 4.11 -9.38 3.09
N HIS A 183 5.27 -10.01 3.29
CA HIS A 183 6.26 -9.54 4.25
C HIS A 183 6.81 -8.15 3.89
N LEU A 184 7.11 -7.88 2.61
CA LEU A 184 7.55 -6.55 2.19
C LEU A 184 6.52 -5.49 2.56
N PHE A 185 5.24 -5.71 2.20
CA PHE A 185 4.19 -4.74 2.42
C PHE A 185 4.00 -4.43 3.90
N GLU A 186 4.02 -5.44 4.77
CA GLU A 186 3.99 -5.23 6.22
C GLU A 186 5.21 -4.47 6.75
N SER A 187 6.42 -4.81 6.28
CA SER A 187 7.66 -4.19 6.76
C SER A 187 7.78 -2.72 6.34
N VAL A 188 7.47 -2.40 5.08
CA VAL A 188 7.53 -1.01 4.59
C VAL A 188 6.40 -0.16 5.16
N GLU A 189 5.24 -0.75 5.42
CA GLU A 189 4.14 -0.10 6.13
C GLU A 189 4.56 0.32 7.55
N LYS A 190 5.14 -0.60 8.32
CA LYS A 190 5.67 -0.29 9.66
C LYS A 190 6.85 0.69 9.61
N GLY A 191 7.68 0.57 8.58
CA GLY A 191 8.79 1.47 8.34
C GLY A 191 8.33 2.90 8.06
N PHE A 192 7.25 3.08 7.29
CA PHE A 192 6.60 4.37 7.08
C PHE A 192 6.13 4.97 8.41
N ASP A 193 5.41 4.18 9.21
CA ASP A 193 4.87 4.65 10.50
C ASP A 193 5.98 5.12 11.44
N LYS A 194 7.08 4.36 11.50
CA LYS A 194 8.24 4.73 12.30
C LYS A 194 8.94 5.98 11.76
N LEU A 195 9.11 6.09 10.44
CA LEU A 195 9.84 7.19 9.81
C LEU A 195 9.12 8.54 10.01
N PHE A 196 7.79 8.53 9.91
CA PHE A 196 6.98 9.76 9.96
C PHE A 196 6.15 9.89 11.25
N ALA A 197 6.36 9.01 12.23
CA ALA A 197 5.53 8.92 13.43
C ALA A 197 4.02 8.83 13.13
N HIS A 198 3.66 8.18 12.03
CA HIS A 198 2.28 8.06 11.58
C HIS A 198 1.52 7.08 12.48
N LYS A 199 0.40 7.55 13.06
CA LYS A 199 -0.46 6.73 13.93
C LYS A 199 -1.55 6.07 13.11
N ARG A 200 -1.22 4.94 12.49
CA ARG A 200 -2.20 4.16 11.71
C ARG A 200 -3.19 3.43 12.62
N GLN A 201 -4.47 3.44 12.25
CA GLN A 201 -5.48 2.61 12.91
C GLN A 201 -5.39 1.15 12.44
N LEU A 202 -5.80 0.19 13.27
CA LEU A 202 -5.75 -1.23 12.90
C LEU A 202 -6.50 -1.52 11.60
N SER A 203 -7.68 -0.93 11.41
CA SER A 203 -8.50 -1.07 10.20
C SER A 203 -7.81 -0.61 8.91
N GLU A 204 -6.80 0.26 9.02
CA GLU A 204 -6.04 0.78 7.88
C GLU A 204 -4.79 -0.06 7.58
N THR A 205 -4.39 -0.95 8.49
CA THR A 205 -3.18 -1.78 8.31
C THR A 205 -3.33 -2.74 7.14
N PHE A 206 -2.19 -3.06 6.52
CA PHE A 206 -2.12 -4.08 5.49
C PHE A 206 -2.60 -5.44 6.01
N GLU A 207 -2.25 -5.82 7.25
CA GLU A 207 -2.69 -7.08 7.85
C GLU A 207 -4.22 -7.18 7.90
N TYR A 208 -4.88 -6.12 8.39
CA TYR A 208 -6.33 -6.05 8.44
C TYR A 208 -6.94 -6.12 7.04
N CYS A 209 -6.50 -5.24 6.13
CA CYS A 209 -7.03 -5.16 4.76
C CYS A 209 -6.86 -6.48 3.99
N ASN A 210 -5.70 -7.12 4.12
CA ASN A 210 -5.41 -8.41 3.49
C ASN A 210 -6.25 -9.54 4.12
N THR A 211 -6.50 -9.48 5.43
CA THR A 211 -7.36 -10.45 6.12
C THR A 211 -8.79 -10.37 5.64
N MET A 212 -9.36 -9.17 5.58
CA MET A 212 -10.74 -8.96 5.13
C MET A 212 -10.97 -9.36 3.68
N LYS A 213 -9.97 -9.18 2.80
CA LYS A 213 -10.10 -9.50 1.38
C LYS A 213 -9.84 -10.96 1.04
N ASN A 214 -8.84 -11.58 1.67
CA ASN A 214 -8.26 -12.83 1.17
C ASN A 214 -8.30 -14.02 2.17
N ARG A 215 -8.64 -13.79 3.45
CA ARG A 215 -8.61 -14.85 4.48
C ARG A 215 -10.00 -15.46 4.72
N SER A 216 -10.02 -16.53 5.51
CA SER A 216 -11.24 -17.25 5.84
C SER A 216 -12.21 -16.40 6.66
N ILE A 217 -13.51 -16.74 6.63
CA ILE A 217 -14.56 -16.06 7.41
C ILE A 217 -14.20 -16.05 8.92
N SER A 218 -13.62 -17.14 9.43
CA SER A 218 -13.18 -17.21 10.83
C SER A 218 -12.07 -16.20 11.16
N ASP A 219 -11.11 -16.01 10.25
CA ASP A 219 -10.05 -15.02 10.43
C ASP A 219 -10.59 -13.59 10.37
N GLN A 220 -11.56 -13.34 9.49
CA GLN A 220 -12.25 -12.05 9.39
C GLN A 220 -12.97 -11.69 10.70
N PHE A 221 -13.74 -12.62 11.28
CA PHE A 221 -14.40 -12.40 12.57
C PHE A 221 -13.40 -12.12 13.69
N LYS A 222 -12.32 -12.90 13.80
CA LYS A 222 -11.26 -12.66 14.80
C LYS A 222 -10.63 -11.27 14.64
N MET A 223 -10.46 -10.80 13.41
CA MET A 223 -9.90 -9.49 13.14
C MET A 223 -10.88 -8.36 13.50
N GLN A 224 -12.18 -8.52 13.23
CA GLN A 224 -13.22 -7.58 13.67
C GLN A 224 -13.31 -7.51 15.21
N GLU A 225 -13.25 -8.64 15.91
CA GLU A 225 -13.21 -8.66 17.38
C GLU A 225 -12.02 -7.89 17.94
N ARG A 226 -10.84 -8.00 17.31
CA ARG A 226 -9.64 -7.22 17.71
C ARG A 226 -9.84 -5.73 17.51
N GLN A 227 -10.47 -5.31 16.41
CA GLN A 227 -10.78 -3.91 16.15
C GLN A 227 -11.68 -3.32 17.24
N ILE A 228 -12.80 -3.99 17.55
CA ILE A 228 -13.75 -3.54 18.59
C ILE A 228 -13.06 -3.42 19.95
N LYS A 229 -12.22 -4.40 20.32
CA LYS A 229 -11.46 -4.36 21.58
C LYS A 229 -10.52 -3.15 21.65
N GLN A 230 -9.84 -2.80 20.56
CA GLN A 230 -8.98 -1.62 20.52
C GLN A 230 -9.78 -0.32 20.61
N GLU A 231 -10.90 -0.21 19.89
CA GLU A 231 -11.78 0.96 19.94
C GLU A 231 -12.37 1.19 21.34
N ASN A 232 -12.75 0.12 22.04
CA ASN A 232 -13.23 0.20 23.41
C ASN A 232 -12.14 0.66 24.39
N ILE A 233 -10.93 0.09 24.32
CA ILE A 233 -9.79 0.53 25.16
C ILE A 233 -9.48 2.01 24.94
N PHE A 234 -9.50 2.49 23.69
CA PHE A 234 -9.28 3.90 23.38
C PHE A 234 -10.40 4.82 23.89
N SER A 235 -11.62 4.30 24.03
CA SER A 235 -12.76 5.04 24.58
C SER A 235 -12.63 5.17 26.10
N ASP A 236 -12.29 4.07 26.79
CA ASP A 236 -12.05 4.03 28.23
C ASP A 236 -10.86 4.92 28.65
N GLU A 237 -9.78 4.95 27.87
CA GLU A 237 -8.62 5.82 28.12
C GLU A 237 -8.90 7.32 27.91
N LYS A 238 -9.88 7.66 27.06
CA LYS A 238 -10.32 9.06 26.86
C LYS A 238 -11.22 9.53 28.00
N GLU A 239 -12.17 8.69 28.43
CA GLU A 239 -13.05 9.01 29.56
C GLU A 239 -12.25 9.21 30.86
N ASN A 240 -11.24 8.37 31.09
CA ASN A 240 -10.40 8.44 32.29
C ASN A 240 -9.42 9.65 32.30
N LYS A 241 -9.17 10.29 31.15
CA LYS A 241 -8.42 11.56 31.06
C LYS A 241 -9.32 12.80 31.18
N GLN A 242 -10.60 12.67 30.85
CA GLN A 242 -11.58 13.75 30.98
C GLN A 242 -12.05 13.93 32.43
N SER A 243 -12.12 12.84 33.21
CA SER A 243 -12.43 12.87 34.65
C SER A 243 -11.36 13.58 35.50
N ILE A 244 -10.07 13.49 35.12
CA ILE A 244 -8.96 14.13 35.87
C ILE A 244 -8.98 15.68 35.77
N ASN A 245 -9.64 16.25 34.74
CA ASN A 245 -9.71 17.71 34.57
C ASN A 245 -10.91 18.38 35.26
N ILE A 246 -11.76 17.63 35.96
CA ILE A 246 -12.92 18.19 36.70
C ILE A 246 -12.60 18.39 38.20
N GLU A 247 -11.56 17.76 38.75
CA GLU A 247 -11.27 17.81 40.19
C GLU A 247 -10.60 19.11 40.71
N ASN A 248 -10.22 20.06 39.84
CA ASN A 248 -9.55 21.30 40.26
C ASN A 248 -10.40 22.57 40.15
N LYS A 249 -11.72 22.47 40.37
CA LYS A 249 -12.54 23.67 40.61
C LYS A 249 -13.86 23.36 41.31
N HIS A 250 -13.85 23.06 42.60
CA HIS A 250 -14.93 23.46 43.51
C HIS A 250 -14.55 23.17 44.96
N GLU A 251 -14.03 24.19 45.66
CA GLU A 251 -14.18 24.28 47.11
C GLU A 251 -15.16 25.42 47.43
N ASN A 252 -16.11 25.09 48.31
CA ASN A 252 -16.93 25.95 49.16
C ASN A 252 -18.13 26.69 48.52
N LYS A 253 -19.33 26.12 48.69
CA LYS A 253 -20.27 26.55 49.74
C LYS A 253 -21.46 25.59 49.88
N ILE A 254 -21.75 25.26 51.13
CA ILE A 254 -22.86 24.44 51.64
C ILE A 254 -24.11 25.33 51.79
N GLU A 255 -25.29 24.71 51.65
CA GLU A 255 -26.59 24.91 52.36
C GLU A 255 -27.74 24.64 51.37
N ASP A 256 -28.29 23.42 51.32
CA ASP A 256 -29.32 22.81 52.20
C ASP A 256 -30.72 23.38 51.98
N TYR A 257 -31.65 22.53 51.49
CA TYR A 257 -33.07 22.49 51.85
C TYR A 257 -33.71 21.22 51.28
N GLN A 258 -34.13 20.34 52.18
CA GLN A 258 -35.00 19.18 51.94
C GLN A 258 -36.42 19.62 51.53
N SER A 259 -37.07 18.87 50.63
CA SER A 259 -38.29 18.07 50.94
C SER A 259 -39.21 17.78 49.72
N ILE A 260 -39.43 16.48 49.47
CA ILE A 260 -40.75 15.81 49.31
C ILE A 260 -41.67 16.21 48.13
N ASN A 261 -41.84 15.33 47.13
CA ASN A 261 -43.06 14.52 46.93
C ASN A 261 -43.04 13.62 45.68
N GLN A 262 -43.67 12.45 45.83
CA GLN A 262 -43.96 11.44 44.80
C GLN A 262 -45.09 11.91 43.86
N GLU A 263 -45.05 11.51 42.59
CA GLU A 263 -46.19 10.82 41.95
C GLU A 263 -45.83 10.23 40.57
N ASN A 264 -46.32 9.01 40.35
CA ASN A 264 -46.23 8.27 39.09
C ASN A 264 -47.28 8.76 38.08
N LYS A 265 -46.92 8.92 36.80
CA LYS A 265 -47.84 8.56 35.70
C LYS A 265 -47.15 8.37 34.36
N LYS A 266 -47.65 7.34 33.66
CA LYS A 266 -47.27 6.80 32.35
C LYS A 266 -47.65 7.73 31.18
N GLU A 267 -46.96 7.44 30.06
CA GLU A 267 -47.32 7.70 28.64
C GLU A 267 -47.11 9.10 28.08
N ASN A 268 -46.12 9.28 27.19
CA ASN A 268 -46.35 9.27 25.73
C ASN A 268 -45.00 9.45 24.99
N ILE A 269 -44.62 8.53 24.11
CA ILE A 269 -43.46 8.70 23.22
C ILE A 269 -43.98 9.26 21.90
N GLN A 270 -43.69 10.53 21.62
CA GLN A 270 -43.53 11.03 20.25
C GLN A 270 -42.77 12.38 20.18
N ASN A 271 -41.66 12.31 19.44
CA ASN A 271 -40.92 13.35 18.69
C ASN A 271 -40.29 14.56 19.40
N SER A 272 -38.94 14.62 19.38
CA SER A 272 -38.22 15.48 18.42
C SER A 272 -36.69 15.32 18.46
N ASN A 273 -36.11 15.16 17.27
CA ASN A 273 -34.84 15.66 16.74
C ASN A 273 -33.46 15.18 17.28
N GLN A 274 -32.83 14.35 16.44
CA GLN A 274 -31.60 14.65 15.69
C GLN A 274 -30.23 14.60 16.40
N SER A 275 -29.47 13.52 16.15
CA SER A 275 -28.16 13.61 15.48
C SER A 275 -27.71 12.23 14.99
N ASP A 276 -27.70 12.10 13.67
CA ASP A 276 -27.32 10.96 12.84
C ASP A 276 -25.85 10.56 13.04
N LEU A 277 -25.61 9.46 13.76
CA LEU A 277 -24.33 8.75 13.77
C LEU A 277 -24.37 7.75 12.61
N GLY A 278 -23.70 8.10 11.52
CA GLY A 278 -23.66 7.37 10.26
C GLY A 278 -23.14 5.93 10.40
N LEU A 279 -24.04 5.01 10.72
CA LEU A 279 -23.84 3.56 10.69
C LEU A 279 -24.56 2.88 9.51
N SER A 280 -25.12 3.64 8.57
CA SER A 280 -25.97 3.08 7.50
C SER A 280 -25.23 2.61 6.24
N SER A 281 -23.92 2.81 6.10
CA SER A 281 -23.25 2.54 4.80
C SER A 281 -22.77 1.11 4.55
N VAL A 282 -22.83 0.18 5.52
CA VAL A 282 -22.26 -1.19 5.34
C VAL A 282 -23.32 -2.28 5.14
N LEU A 283 -24.60 -2.01 5.39
CA LEU A 283 -25.68 -2.99 5.21
C LEU A 283 -26.17 -3.12 3.75
N GLY A 284 -25.68 -2.30 2.82
CA GLY A 284 -26.14 -2.25 1.43
C GLY A 284 -25.51 -3.23 0.43
N LEU A 285 -24.61 -4.14 0.85
CA LEU A 285 -23.87 -5.03 -0.06
C LEU A 285 -24.32 -6.50 -0.03
N LEU A 286 -25.40 -6.83 0.68
CA LEU A 286 -25.99 -8.18 0.69
C LEU A 286 -27.43 -8.14 0.16
N THR A 287 -27.58 -7.95 -1.14
CA THR A 287 -28.74 -8.49 -1.87
C THR A 287 -28.21 -9.47 -2.91
N LEU A 288 -28.31 -10.76 -2.58
CA LEU A 288 -28.22 -11.83 -3.58
C LEU A 288 -29.45 -11.72 -4.49
N ASP A 289 -29.24 -11.36 -5.75
CA ASP A 289 -30.16 -11.74 -6.81
C ASP A 289 -29.69 -13.05 -7.42
N THR A 290 -30.25 -14.15 -6.93
CA THR A 290 -30.28 -15.43 -7.63
C THR A 290 -31.44 -15.40 -8.62
N SER A 291 -31.12 -15.33 -9.92
CA SER A 291 -31.95 -15.95 -10.93
C SER A 291 -31.06 -16.82 -11.82
N ASP A 292 -31.34 -18.11 -11.77
CA ASP A 292 -30.68 -19.17 -12.54
C ASP A 292 -30.85 -18.95 -14.04
N LYS A 293 -29.81 -19.29 -14.80
CA LYS A 293 -29.91 -20.18 -15.96
C LYS A 293 -28.53 -20.75 -16.34
N GLU A 294 -28.55 -22.07 -16.47
CA GLU A 294 -27.48 -23.00 -16.80
C GLU A 294 -26.84 -22.73 -18.18
N GLU A 295 -25.54 -23.02 -18.32
CA GLU A 295 -25.05 -23.98 -19.32
C GLU A 295 -23.62 -24.45 -18.97
N GLU A 296 -23.51 -25.73 -18.65
CA GLU A 296 -22.25 -26.46 -18.43
C GLU A 296 -21.44 -26.59 -19.73
N GLN A 297 -20.11 -26.43 -19.64
CA GLN A 297 -19.19 -27.18 -20.50
C GLN A 297 -18.03 -27.78 -19.68
N ILE A 298 -18.00 -29.10 -19.69
CA ILE A 298 -17.09 -30.03 -18.99
C ILE A 298 -15.66 -29.96 -19.58
N PRO A 299 -14.59 -30.03 -18.76
CA PRO A 299 -13.23 -30.06 -19.28
C PRO A 299 -12.84 -31.45 -19.82
N VAL A 300 -12.52 -31.50 -21.12
CA VAL A 300 -12.03 -32.69 -21.85
C VAL A 300 -10.63 -33.11 -21.34
N LYS A 301 -10.54 -34.34 -20.83
CA LYS A 301 -9.27 -35.02 -20.48
C LYS A 301 -8.41 -35.24 -21.75
N ARG A 302 -7.19 -34.70 -21.79
CA ARG A 302 -6.19 -34.99 -22.83
C ARG A 302 -5.61 -36.41 -22.67
N LYS A 303 -5.78 -37.25 -23.70
CA LYS A 303 -5.17 -38.59 -23.81
C LYS A 303 -3.65 -38.50 -24.10
N LYS A 304 -2.84 -39.24 -23.35
CA LYS A 304 -1.40 -39.44 -23.58
C LYS A 304 -1.18 -40.27 -24.86
N LYS A 305 -0.32 -39.81 -25.78
CA LYS A 305 0.17 -40.62 -26.92
C LYS A 305 1.40 -41.42 -26.49
N LYS A 306 1.41 -42.73 -26.78
CA LYS A 306 2.57 -43.64 -26.66
C LYS A 306 3.49 -43.52 -27.89
N PRO A 307 4.80 -43.81 -27.77
CA PRO A 307 5.73 -43.80 -28.89
C PRO A 307 5.58 -45.05 -29.77
N LYS A 308 5.86 -44.92 -31.07
CA LYS A 308 6.07 -46.06 -31.98
C LYS A 308 7.53 -46.09 -32.42
N TRP A 309 8.16 -47.23 -32.20
CA TRP A 309 9.38 -47.67 -32.89
C TRP A 309 9.04 -48.06 -34.33
N GLY A 310 9.98 -47.78 -35.23
CA GLY A 310 10.01 -48.14 -36.65
C GLY A 310 11.31 -47.60 -37.21
#